data_AF-A0A9P5AJR1-F1
#
_entry.id   AF-A0A9P5AJR1-F1
#
_cell.length_a   1.000
_cell.length_b   1.000
_cell.length_c   1.000
_cell.angle_alpha   90.00
_cell.angle_beta   90.00
_cell.angle_gamma   90.00
#
_symmetry.space_group_name_H-M   'P 1'
#
loop_
_entity.id
_entity.type
_entity.pdbx_description
1 polymer ?
#
loop_
_entity_poly.entity_id
_entity_poly.type
_entity_poly.pdbx_seq_one_letter_code
_entity_poly.pdbx_strand_id
1 'polypeptide(L)'
;MDPTGKRQKPAKASEKAHQSITTILQLNPKEPKEQDLINTLIKRFDKTVFQQKLINWIINSNQSFSIVNDQDLRDIFNYLNPSVEITKANIIDITVHAIAEREFTNNIERVKDALRKSPGQIHIQYDGWKSGNRHALYGITCVFRDSNNRPQKYILGLPELTERHTGLA
;
A
#
# COMPACT_ATOMS: atom_id res chain seq x y z
N MET A 1 50.96 18.97 6.94
CA MET A 1 50.68 19.11 5.49
C MET A 1 51.48 18.03 4.79
N ASP A 2 50.82 16.93 4.43
CA ASP A 2 51.39 15.77 3.76
C ASP A 2 51.07 15.90 2.25
N PRO A 3 52.05 15.87 1.32
CA PRO A 3 51.88 16.45 -0.02
C PRO A 3 51.26 15.51 -1.07
N THR A 4 50.60 14.42 -0.66
CA THR A 4 50.01 13.47 -1.62
C THR A 4 48.49 13.49 -1.52
N GLY A 5 47.85 14.36 -2.32
CA GLY A 5 46.40 14.55 -2.42
C GLY A 5 45.61 13.36 -2.99
N LYS A 6 45.73 12.17 -2.39
CA LYS A 6 44.86 11.02 -2.70
C LYS A 6 43.74 10.96 -1.66
N ARG A 7 42.50 11.26 -2.11
CA ARG A 7 41.28 10.99 -1.35
C ARG A 7 41.25 9.52 -0.92
N GLN A 8 41.19 9.26 0.39
CA GLN A 8 40.78 7.95 0.90
C GLN A 8 39.38 7.65 0.37
N LYS A 9 39.22 6.48 -0.27
CA LYS A 9 37.90 5.99 -0.67
C LYS A 9 37.07 5.77 0.61
N PRO A 10 35.79 6.17 0.65
CA PRO A 10 34.95 5.87 1.81
C PRO A 10 34.89 4.35 1.98
N ALA A 11 35.06 3.90 3.22
CA ALA A 11 34.88 2.51 3.59
C ALA A 11 33.48 2.06 3.12
N LYS A 12 33.43 0.98 2.34
CA LYS A 12 32.17 0.37 1.91
C LYS A 12 31.35 0.09 3.18
N ALA A 13 30.17 0.68 3.26
CA ALA A 13 29.17 0.28 4.24
C ALA A 13 28.99 -1.24 4.13
N SER A 14 29.02 -1.92 5.27
CA SER A 14 28.72 -3.34 5.39
C SER A 14 27.35 -3.60 4.77
N GLU A 15 27.32 -4.14 3.54
CA GLU A 15 26.13 -4.74 2.97
C GLU A 15 25.78 -5.92 3.89
N LYS A 16 24.71 -5.79 4.68
CA LYS A 16 24.14 -6.92 5.41
C LYS A 16 23.93 -8.04 4.41
N ALA A 17 24.70 -9.11 4.55
CA ALA A 17 24.61 -10.28 3.68
C ALA A 17 23.19 -10.84 3.78
N HIS A 18 22.43 -10.72 2.69
CA HIS A 18 21.10 -11.31 2.60
C HIS A 18 21.25 -12.83 2.72
N GLN A 19 20.69 -13.43 3.77
CA GLN A 19 20.75 -14.88 3.98
C GLN A 19 19.86 -15.59 2.96
N SER A 20 20.34 -16.66 2.32
CA SER A 20 19.55 -17.46 1.37
C SER A 20 18.49 -18.29 2.11
N ILE A 21 17.38 -18.66 1.45
CA ILE A 21 16.33 -19.55 1.99
C ILE A 21 16.96 -20.84 2.50
N THR A 22 17.97 -21.33 1.80
CA THR A 22 18.76 -22.52 2.16
C THR A 22 19.46 -22.37 3.51
N THR A 23 19.98 -21.19 3.82
CA THR A 23 20.68 -20.90 5.07
C THR A 23 19.70 -20.79 6.24
N ILE A 24 18.52 -20.21 6.02
CA ILE A 24 17.52 -20.02 7.07
C ILE A 24 16.84 -21.34 7.45
N LEU A 25 16.53 -22.17 6.45
CA LEU A 25 15.89 -23.46 6.66
C LEU A 25 16.89 -24.62 6.85
N GLN A 26 18.20 -24.31 6.88
CA GLN A 26 19.29 -25.29 7.00
C GLN A 26 19.22 -26.42 5.95
N LEU A 27 18.80 -26.09 4.72
CA LEU A 27 18.67 -27.04 3.61
C LEU A 27 19.97 -27.10 2.80
N ASN A 28 20.36 -28.30 2.42
CA ASN A 28 21.51 -28.61 1.58
C ASN A 28 21.12 -28.65 0.09
N PRO A 29 21.51 -27.64 -0.72
CA PRO A 29 21.18 -27.60 -2.14
C PRO A 29 21.84 -28.71 -2.98
N LYS A 30 22.79 -29.46 -2.42
CA LYS A 30 23.44 -30.58 -3.11
C LYS A 30 22.64 -31.87 -3.03
N GLU A 31 21.68 -31.98 -2.10
CA GLU A 31 20.80 -33.14 -2.00
C GLU A 31 19.56 -32.94 -2.90
N PRO A 32 19.24 -33.88 -3.82
CA PRO A 32 18.14 -33.70 -4.77
C PRO A 32 16.78 -33.42 -4.12
N LYS A 33 16.47 -34.11 -3.01
CA LYS A 33 15.19 -33.96 -2.29
C LYS A 33 15.07 -32.59 -1.63
N GLU A 34 16.15 -32.11 -1.02
CA GLU A 34 16.17 -30.80 -0.38
C GLU A 34 16.20 -29.67 -1.41
N GLN A 35 16.86 -29.87 -2.56
CA GLN A 35 16.79 -28.94 -3.69
C GLN A 35 15.37 -28.85 -4.26
N ASP A 36 14.63 -29.95 -4.36
CA ASP A 36 13.23 -29.94 -4.78
C ASP A 36 12.33 -29.21 -3.77
N LEU A 37 12.60 -29.37 -2.47
CA LEU A 37 11.93 -28.61 -1.42
C LEU A 37 12.23 -27.11 -1.53
N ILE A 38 13.49 -26.72 -1.72
CA ILE A 38 13.91 -25.32 -1.94
C ILE A 38 13.18 -24.73 -3.15
N ASN A 39 13.17 -25.44 -4.27
CA ASN A 39 12.48 -25.02 -5.49
C ASN A 39 10.98 -24.84 -5.27
N THR A 40 10.36 -25.74 -4.51
CA THR A 40 8.94 -25.67 -4.16
C THR A 40 8.63 -24.47 -3.27
N LEU A 41 9.48 -24.20 -2.27
CA LEU A 41 9.34 -23.05 -1.37
C LEU A 41 9.49 -21.72 -2.10
N ILE A 42 10.48 -21.61 -3.00
CA ILE A 42 10.67 -20.43 -3.86
C ILE A 42 9.42 -20.20 -4.73
N LYS A 43 8.88 -21.26 -5.35
CA LYS A 43 7.68 -21.16 -6.21
C LYS A 43 6.41 -20.79 -5.44
N ARG A 44 6.33 -21.09 -4.14
CA ARG A 44 5.12 -20.88 -3.34
C ARG A 44 4.91 -19.42 -2.94
N PHE A 45 5.98 -18.64 -2.84
CA PHE A 45 5.90 -17.24 -2.45
C PHE A 45 5.90 -16.31 -3.66
N ASP A 46 4.78 -15.63 -3.89
CA ASP A 46 4.67 -14.55 -4.86
C ASP A 46 4.70 -13.20 -4.15
N LYS A 47 5.76 -12.43 -4.42
CA LYS A 47 5.97 -11.09 -3.87
C LYS A 47 4.83 -10.13 -4.20
N THR A 48 4.33 -10.15 -5.43
CA THR A 48 3.28 -9.24 -5.90
C THR A 48 1.97 -9.54 -5.18
N VAL A 49 1.63 -10.82 -5.04
CA VAL A 49 0.42 -11.26 -4.32
C VAL A 49 0.50 -10.89 -2.84
N PHE A 50 1.67 -11.08 -2.21
CA PHE A 50 1.90 -10.65 -0.82
C PHE A 50 1.67 -9.14 -0.65
N GLN A 51 2.31 -8.33 -1.49
CA GLN A 51 2.18 -6.86 -1.43
C GLN A 51 0.75 -6.40 -1.65
N GLN A 52 0.04 -6.99 -2.62
CA GLN A 52 -1.36 -6.65 -2.87
C GLN A 52 -2.27 -7.00 -1.70
N LYS A 53 -2.05 -8.15 -1.05
CA LYS A 53 -2.80 -8.53 0.16
C LYS A 53 -2.53 -7.58 1.31
N LEU A 54 -1.27 -7.18 1.52
CA LEU A 54 -0.89 -6.23 2.56
C LEU A 54 -1.56 -4.87 2.35
N ILE A 55 -1.52 -4.35 1.13
CA ILE A 55 -2.15 -3.07 0.78
C ILE A 55 -3.67 -3.12 0.95
N ASN A 56 -4.32 -4.19 0.46
CA ASN A 56 -5.76 -4.37 0.65
C ASN A 56 -6.13 -4.42 2.12
N TRP A 57 -5.33 -5.09 2.96
CA TRP A 57 -5.56 -5.09 4.41
C TRP A 57 -5.43 -3.69 5.00
N ILE A 58 -4.38 -2.93 4.67
CA ILE A 58 -4.17 -1.55 5.15
C ILE A 58 -5.37 -0.66 4.80
N ILE A 59 -5.83 -0.71 3.54
CA ILE A 59 -6.95 0.08 3.05
C ILE A 59 -8.26 -0.34 3.75
N ASN A 60 -8.57 -1.63 3.77
CA ASN A 60 -9.85 -2.13 4.29
C ASN A 60 -9.99 -1.98 5.81
N SER A 61 -8.87 -2.00 6.54
CA SER A 61 -8.85 -1.82 7.99
C SER A 61 -8.49 -0.39 8.44
N ASN A 62 -8.42 0.55 7.49
CA ASN A 62 -8.14 1.97 7.71
C ASN A 62 -6.89 2.20 8.58
N GLN A 63 -5.81 1.47 8.27
CA GLN A 63 -4.54 1.58 9.00
C GLN A 63 -3.70 2.73 8.44
N SER A 64 -2.83 3.29 9.29
CA SER A 64 -1.81 4.21 8.82
C SER A 64 -0.92 3.54 7.77
N PHE A 65 -0.59 4.25 6.68
CA PHE A 65 0.36 3.73 5.69
C PHE A 65 1.76 3.48 6.27
N SER A 66 2.11 4.18 7.36
CA SER A 66 3.37 3.96 8.07
C SER A 66 3.45 2.60 8.77
N ILE A 67 2.34 1.86 8.92
CA ILE A 67 2.32 0.56 9.60
C ILE A 67 3.23 -0.47 8.92
N VAL A 68 3.48 -0.34 7.62
CA VAL A 68 4.42 -1.22 6.90
C VAL A 68 5.87 -1.03 7.31
N ASN A 69 6.19 0.06 8.01
CA ASN A 69 7.51 0.32 8.58
C ASN A 69 7.63 -0.17 10.02
N ASP A 70 6.54 -0.66 10.62
CA ASP A 70 6.54 -1.24 11.96
C ASP A 70 7.45 -2.49 12.01
N GLN A 71 8.36 -2.53 12.98
CA GLN A 71 9.36 -3.57 13.05
C GLN A 71 8.75 -4.89 13.54
N ASP A 72 7.83 -4.84 14.51
CA ASP A 72 7.18 -6.04 15.04
C ASP A 72 6.35 -6.74 13.94
N LEU A 73 5.63 -5.96 13.13
CA LEU A 73 4.89 -6.48 11.98
C LEU A 73 5.83 -7.17 10.95
N ARG A 74 6.97 -6.55 10.66
CA ARG A 74 7.98 -7.13 9.75
C ARG A 74 8.57 -8.41 10.31
N ASP A 75 8.83 -8.44 11.61
CA ASP A 75 9.35 -9.62 12.29
C ASP A 75 8.34 -10.76 12.26
N ILE A 76 7.04 -10.48 12.44
CA ILE A 76 5.96 -11.46 12.26
C ILE A 76 5.95 -12.01 10.82
N PHE A 77 6.04 -11.17 9.80
CA PHE A 77 6.06 -11.63 8.40
C PHE A 77 7.28 -12.48 8.09
N ASN A 78 8.46 -12.09 8.58
CA ASN A 78 9.70 -12.82 8.38
C ASN A 78 9.69 -14.16 9.14
N TYR A 79 9.11 -14.19 10.34
CA TYR A 79 8.91 -15.43 11.10
C TYR A 79 8.01 -16.42 10.36
N LEU A 80 6.89 -15.93 9.78
CA LEU A 80 5.96 -16.77 9.03
C LEU A 80 6.54 -17.24 7.69
N ASN A 81 7.30 -16.39 7.00
CA ASN A 81 7.98 -16.77 5.76
C ASN A 81 9.24 -15.93 5.51
N PRO A 82 10.43 -16.52 5.66
CA PRO A 82 11.70 -15.81 5.43
C PRO A 82 11.89 -15.30 3.99
N SER A 83 11.13 -15.84 3.02
CA SER A 83 11.14 -15.35 1.64
C SER A 83 10.75 -13.88 1.51
N VAL A 84 10.01 -13.34 2.50
CA VAL A 84 9.61 -11.92 2.54
C VAL A 84 10.84 -11.01 2.57
N GLU A 85 11.78 -11.28 3.47
CA GLU A 85 13.02 -10.51 3.59
C GLU A 85 13.94 -10.74 2.39
N ILE A 86 14.08 -12.01 1.98
CA ILE A 86 15.00 -12.42 0.90
C ILE A 86 14.63 -11.78 -0.44
N THR A 87 13.34 -11.75 -0.76
CA THR A 87 12.83 -11.16 -2.01
C THR A 87 12.59 -9.65 -1.90
N LYS A 88 12.89 -9.05 -0.73
CA LYS A 88 12.57 -7.65 -0.42
C LYS A 88 11.10 -7.34 -0.71
N ALA A 89 10.21 -8.20 -0.21
CA ALA A 89 8.77 -8.09 -0.43
C ALA A 89 8.12 -7.01 0.45
N ASN A 90 8.72 -6.69 1.60
CA ASN A 90 8.30 -5.57 2.42
C ASN A 90 8.32 -4.27 1.62
N ILE A 91 7.21 -3.53 1.67
CA ILE A 91 7.04 -2.23 1.04
C ILE A 91 7.22 -1.12 2.07
N ILE A 92 7.47 0.08 1.58
CA ILE A 92 7.51 1.30 2.38
C ILE A 92 6.21 2.08 2.22
N ASP A 93 5.94 2.96 3.16
CA ASP A 93 4.77 3.84 3.21
C ASP A 93 4.59 4.66 1.92
N ILE A 94 5.68 5.16 1.33
CA ILE A 94 5.65 5.89 0.05
C ILE A 94 5.08 5.00 -1.07
N THR A 95 5.43 3.71 -1.08
CA THR A 95 4.93 2.76 -2.08
C THR A 95 3.46 2.44 -1.84
N VAL A 96 3.03 2.28 -0.59
CA VAL A 96 1.61 2.09 -0.24
C VAL A 96 0.79 3.29 -0.73
N HIS A 97 1.27 4.50 -0.45
CA HIS A 97 0.62 5.74 -0.88
C HIS A 97 0.49 5.81 -2.41
N ALA A 98 1.59 5.60 -3.14
CA ALA A 98 1.57 5.64 -4.61
C ALA A 98 0.61 4.60 -5.22
N ILE A 99 0.52 3.42 -4.62
CA ILE A 99 -0.43 2.39 -5.07
C ILE A 99 -1.86 2.81 -4.75
N ALA A 100 -2.14 3.30 -3.54
CA ALA A 100 -3.47 3.78 -3.16
C ALA A 100 -3.96 4.90 -4.09
N GLU A 101 -3.09 5.86 -4.42
CA GLU A 101 -3.38 6.95 -5.37
C GLU A 101 -3.64 6.44 -6.80
N ARG A 102 -2.83 5.47 -7.26
CA ARG A 102 -3.04 4.84 -8.56
C ARG A 102 -4.37 4.09 -8.61
N GLU A 103 -4.68 3.30 -7.59
CA GLU A 103 -5.95 2.56 -7.52
C GLU A 103 -7.14 3.52 -7.42
N PHE A 104 -7.02 4.63 -6.68
CA PHE A 104 -8.02 5.68 -6.67
C PHE A 104 -8.26 6.22 -8.09
N THR A 105 -7.19 6.58 -8.80
CA THR A 105 -7.25 7.12 -10.17
C THR A 105 -7.86 6.12 -11.15
N ASN A 106 -7.44 4.86 -11.08
CA ASN A 106 -7.97 3.77 -11.92
C ASN A 106 -9.47 3.53 -11.68
N ASN A 107 -9.96 3.76 -10.46
CA ASN A 107 -11.36 3.58 -10.11
C ASN A 107 -12.26 4.77 -10.50
N ILE A 108 -11.70 5.93 -10.89
CA ILE A 108 -12.49 7.10 -11.29
C ILE A 108 -13.44 6.76 -12.45
N GLU A 109 -12.93 6.11 -13.51
CA GLU A 109 -13.77 5.75 -14.66
C GLU A 109 -14.84 4.72 -14.27
N ARG A 110 -14.52 3.78 -13.38
CA ARG A 110 -15.49 2.82 -12.85
C ARG A 110 -16.61 3.50 -12.07
N VAL A 111 -16.28 4.52 -11.27
CA VAL A 111 -17.26 5.34 -10.54
C VAL A 111 -18.14 6.12 -11.52
N LYS A 112 -17.55 6.79 -12.52
CA LYS A 112 -18.30 7.51 -13.57
C LYS A 112 -19.27 6.59 -14.29
N ASP A 113 -18.82 5.41 -14.69
CA ASP A 113 -19.66 4.44 -15.38
C ASP A 113 -20.79 3.90 -14.51
N ALA A 114 -20.53 3.65 -13.22
CA ALA A 114 -21.56 3.23 -12.28
C ALA A 114 -22.65 4.31 -12.12
N LEU A 115 -22.26 5.58 -12.05
CA LEU A 115 -23.19 6.70 -11.96
C LEU A 115 -23.98 6.90 -13.26
N ARG A 116 -23.34 6.81 -14.44
CA ARG A 116 -24.04 6.87 -15.74
C ARG A 116 -25.07 5.76 -15.94
N LYS A 117 -24.81 4.58 -15.37
CA LYS A 117 -25.70 3.41 -15.44
C LYS A 117 -26.78 3.41 -14.35
N SER A 118 -26.78 4.37 -13.44
CA SER A 118 -27.82 4.51 -12.42
C SER A 118 -29.18 4.68 -13.11
N PRO A 119 -30.18 3.80 -12.87
CA PRO A 119 -31.50 3.91 -13.49
C PRO A 119 -32.35 5.03 -12.88
N GLY A 120 -31.91 5.62 -11.77
CA GLY A 120 -32.66 6.63 -11.03
C GLY A 120 -31.82 7.85 -10.65
N GLN A 121 -32.44 8.72 -9.86
CA GLN A 121 -31.81 9.94 -9.36
C GLN A 121 -30.58 9.63 -8.51
N ILE A 122 -29.56 10.48 -8.65
CA ILE A 122 -28.33 10.45 -7.85
C ILE A 122 -28.43 11.62 -6.88
N HIS A 123 -28.47 11.31 -5.59
CA HIS A 123 -28.51 12.32 -4.54
C HIS A 123 -27.08 12.69 -4.12
N ILE A 124 -26.72 13.96 -4.19
CA ILE A 124 -25.43 14.47 -3.73
C ILE A 124 -25.57 15.01 -2.31
N GLN A 125 -24.71 14.55 -1.42
CA GLN A 125 -24.60 14.97 -0.03
C GLN A 125 -23.29 15.71 0.17
N TYR A 126 -23.36 16.76 0.95
CA TYR A 126 -22.23 17.56 1.35
C TYR A 126 -22.12 17.56 2.87
N ASP A 127 -20.94 17.22 3.39
CA ASP A 127 -20.66 17.14 4.82
C ASP A 127 -19.44 17.98 5.17
N GLY A 128 -19.65 19.08 5.88
CA GLY A 128 -18.59 20.00 6.28
C GLY A 128 -18.14 19.75 7.70
N TRP A 129 -16.85 19.52 7.91
CA TRP A 129 -16.28 19.43 9.26
C TRP A 129 -14.97 20.20 9.39
N LYS A 130 -14.65 20.58 10.62
CA LYS A 130 -13.33 21.11 10.95
C LYS A 130 -12.50 20.00 11.60
N SER A 131 -11.38 19.66 10.99
CA SER A 131 -10.46 18.66 11.53
C SER A 131 -9.76 19.19 12.79
N GLY A 132 -9.22 18.30 13.62
CA GLY A 132 -8.48 18.68 14.84
C GLY A 132 -7.23 19.53 14.56
N ASN A 133 -6.65 19.37 13.37
CA ASN A 133 -5.56 20.18 12.81
C ASN A 133 -6.04 21.48 12.13
N ARG A 134 -7.30 21.90 12.37
CA ARG A 134 -7.91 23.17 11.94
C ARG A 134 -8.16 23.33 10.43
N HIS A 135 -8.04 22.26 9.65
CA HIS A 135 -8.46 22.27 8.25
C HIS A 135 -9.98 22.18 8.20
N ALA A 136 -10.63 23.03 7.39
CA ALA A 136 -12.04 22.86 7.09
C ALA A 136 -12.13 21.92 5.88
N LEU A 137 -12.80 20.79 6.04
CA LEU A 137 -12.93 19.78 4.99
C LEU A 137 -14.40 19.65 4.58
N TYR A 138 -14.62 19.35 3.31
CA TYR A 138 -15.96 19.14 2.75
C TYR A 138 -16.03 17.77 2.09
N GLY A 139 -16.70 16.82 2.72
CA GLY A 139 -17.00 15.52 2.13
C GLY A 139 -18.10 15.63 1.09
N ILE A 140 -17.80 15.31 -0.16
CA ILE A 140 -18.78 15.23 -1.24
C ILE A 140 -19.07 13.75 -1.45
N THR A 141 -20.31 13.33 -1.22
CA THR A 141 -20.75 11.93 -1.35
C THR A 141 -21.95 11.86 -2.29
N CYS A 142 -22.06 10.80 -3.08
CA CYS A 142 -23.29 10.49 -3.79
C CYS A 142 -23.94 9.21 -3.25
N VAL A 143 -25.27 9.22 -3.22
CA VAL A 143 -26.11 8.07 -2.91
C VAL A 143 -27.03 7.83 -4.10
N PHE A 144 -27.04 6.61 -4.63
CA PHE A 144 -27.83 6.24 -5.81
C PHE A 144 -28.24 4.78 -5.74
N ARG A 145 -29.04 4.33 -6.71
CA ARG A 145 -29.37 2.91 -6.87
C ARG A 145 -28.62 2.33 -8.06
N ASP A 146 -28.06 1.14 -7.94
CA ASP A 146 -27.46 0.45 -9.08
C ASP A 146 -28.53 -0.20 -9.99
N SER A 147 -28.09 -0.82 -11.08
CA SER A 147 -28.96 -1.54 -12.02
C SER A 147 -29.74 -2.70 -11.40
N ASN A 148 -29.29 -3.22 -10.26
CA ASN A 148 -29.97 -4.25 -9.47
C ASN A 148 -30.86 -3.66 -8.37
N ASN A 149 -31.12 -2.34 -8.43
CA ASN A 149 -31.94 -1.60 -7.48
C ASN A 149 -31.38 -1.59 -6.05
N ARG A 150 -30.07 -1.82 -5.87
CA ARG A 150 -29.40 -1.80 -4.56
C ARG A 150 -28.87 -0.40 -4.27
N PRO A 151 -29.02 0.10 -3.03
CA PRO A 151 -28.45 1.38 -2.64
C PRO A 151 -26.92 1.31 -2.64
N GLN A 152 -26.30 2.31 -3.27
CA GLN A 152 -24.86 2.50 -3.33
C GLN A 152 -24.52 3.89 -2.75
N LYS A 153 -23.35 3.98 -2.10
CA LYS A 153 -22.81 5.23 -1.55
C LYS A 153 -21.34 5.36 -1.94
N TYR A 154 -20.99 6.40 -2.68
CA TYR A 154 -19.59 6.69 -3.05
C TYR A 154 -19.15 8.06 -2.54
N ILE A 155 -17.91 8.15 -2.08
CA ILE A 155 -17.25 9.42 -1.80
C ILE A 155 -16.67 9.93 -3.13
N LEU A 156 -17.11 11.10 -3.55
CA LEU A 156 -16.68 11.75 -4.79
C LEU A 156 -15.46 12.66 -4.57
N GLY A 157 -15.33 13.20 -3.37
CA GLY A 157 -14.21 14.07 -3.05
C GLY A 157 -14.17 14.47 -1.58
N LEU A 158 -12.99 14.91 -1.17
CA LEU A 158 -12.74 15.51 0.12
C LEU A 158 -11.87 16.79 -0.02
N PRO A 159 -12.37 17.84 -0.68
CA PRO A 159 -11.65 19.10 -0.77
C PRO A 159 -11.48 19.76 0.60
N GLU A 160 -10.34 20.42 0.77
CA GLU A 160 -10.13 21.39 1.83
C GLU A 160 -10.74 22.74 1.41
N LEU A 161 -11.52 23.32 2.32
CA LEU A 161 -12.07 24.66 2.23
C LEU A 161 -11.06 25.64 2.82
N THR A 162 -10.25 26.22 1.95
CA THR A 162 -9.26 27.23 2.31
C THR A 162 -9.87 28.63 2.44
N GLU A 163 -11.00 28.86 1.77
CA GLU A 163 -11.71 30.15 1.77
C GLU A 163 -12.89 30.16 2.75
N ARG A 164 -13.26 31.37 3.20
CA ARG A 164 -14.47 31.54 4.01
C ARG A 164 -15.69 31.18 3.18
N HIS A 165 -16.56 30.35 3.74
CA HIS A 165 -17.89 30.11 3.17
C HIS A 165 -18.66 31.43 3.05
N THR A 166 -19.00 31.79 1.81
CA THR A 166 -19.79 32.98 1.49
C THR A 166 -21.28 32.69 1.35
N GLY A 167 -21.68 31.41 1.29
CA GLY A 167 -23.08 31.00 1.09
C GLY A 167 -23.62 31.27 -0.33
N LEU A 168 -22.75 31.66 -1.28
CA LEU A 168 -23.13 31.86 -2.67
C LEU A 168 -23.15 30.51 -3.41
N ALA A 169 -24.30 30.20 -4.01
CA ALA A 169 -24.53 29.07 -4.91
C ALA A 169 -24.42 29.52 -6.37
#